data_AF-A0A966VRB2-F1
#
_entry.id   AF-A0A966VRB2-F1
#
_cell.length_a   1.000
_cell.length_b   1.000
_cell.length_c   1.000
_cell.angle_alpha   90.00
_cell.angle_beta   90.00
_cell.angle_gamma   90.00
#
_symmetry.space_group_name_H-M   'P 1'
#
loop_
_entity.id
_entity.type
_entity.pdbx_description
1 polymer ?
#
loop_
_entity_poly.entity_id
_entity_poly.type
_entity_poly.pdbx_seq_one_letter_code
_entity_poly.pdbx_strand_id
1 'polypeptide(L)'
;QLINATEGHRGGKQIAPILRLLTSDLILDEPDDFNVEDLHALCRLVNYAGLFGSKVLLSSATLTPTIVESLFKSYQAGRKAYNHARKRGVQYPVACAWFDEKSCIAREHSEFEDFKKSHEEFIVKRVERIEEQPPLRKGKLIHLGDSESDEQKATIKFSDTIRDSIYNLHQLHSIANDSSGIKISVGLVRMANIDPLVMVAKELLSKSSKEDYALHFCVYHSRFPLIIRSEIEKILDKILVRHNPSLIWDLSEVQEALKKKDSAKNHIFIVLATSVAEVGRDHDYDWAIVEPSSMRSIIQLAGRVQRHRKVPPKEPNIHILEKNIRALKSENIPYSKPGFEKKETSMKLEECSLFKILKESTYNVINAIPRLVKSTEQPTKDLVDLEHYRLESELEKSSEWNKGWSDCTAYFQNRFEFRADETKKANYFYWYEDEGESPKIYEREDKRVLSQDDRFERD
;
A
#
# COMPACT_ATOMS: atom_id res chain seq x y z
N GLN A 1 -8.44 14.22 3.75
CA GLN A 1 -8.92 15.52 4.28
C GLN A 1 -9.21 16.52 3.17
N LEU A 2 -8.29 16.75 2.22
CA LEU A 2 -8.49 17.72 1.12
C LEU A 2 -9.49 17.28 0.04
N ILE A 3 -9.78 15.98 -0.10
CA ILE A 3 -10.78 15.44 -1.03
C ILE A 3 -12.16 16.12 -0.88
N ASN A 4 -12.51 16.58 0.33
CA ASN A 4 -13.76 17.31 0.57
C ASN A 4 -13.84 18.66 -0.18
N ALA A 5 -12.75 19.18 -0.75
CA ALA A 5 -12.80 20.35 -1.63
C ALA A 5 -13.73 20.15 -2.84
N THR A 6 -13.80 18.92 -3.37
CA THR A 6 -14.64 18.55 -4.52
C THR A 6 -15.76 17.58 -4.16
N GLU A 7 -15.56 16.74 -3.14
CA GLU A 7 -16.54 15.73 -2.72
C GLU A 7 -17.53 16.21 -1.64
N GLY A 8 -17.21 17.33 -0.98
CA GLY A 8 -18.01 17.93 0.09
C GLY A 8 -19.24 18.65 -0.45
N HIS A 9 -20.27 17.91 -0.87
CA HIS A 9 -21.45 18.48 -1.53
C HIS A 9 -22.57 18.94 -0.55
N ARG A 10 -22.41 18.78 0.77
CA ARG A 10 -23.36 19.26 1.81
C ARG A 10 -22.63 19.86 3.02
N GLY A 11 -23.28 20.84 3.67
CA GLY A 11 -22.90 21.32 5.01
C GLY A 11 -21.59 22.10 5.11
N GLY A 12 -21.14 22.74 4.02
CA GLY A 12 -19.94 23.60 4.02
C GLY A 12 -18.61 22.87 4.22
N LYS A 13 -18.59 21.52 4.12
CA LYS A 13 -17.39 20.69 4.30
C LYS A 13 -16.26 21.01 3.33
N GLN A 14 -16.56 21.66 2.20
CA GLN A 14 -15.62 22.09 1.17
C GLN A 14 -14.90 23.40 1.50
N ILE A 15 -15.42 24.24 2.40
CA ILE A 15 -14.90 25.60 2.62
C ILE A 15 -13.44 25.58 3.07
N ALA A 16 -13.13 24.88 4.16
CA ALA A 16 -11.77 24.79 4.70
C ALA A 16 -10.76 24.19 3.70
N PRO A 17 -11.02 23.04 3.03
CA PRO A 17 -10.06 22.49 2.08
C PRO A 17 -9.91 23.34 0.80
N ILE A 18 -10.96 24.03 0.32
CA ILE A 18 -10.83 24.98 -0.81
C ILE A 18 -9.93 26.15 -0.45
N LEU A 19 -10.11 26.76 0.74
CA LEU A 19 -9.24 27.83 1.22
C LEU A 19 -7.78 27.37 1.29
N ARG A 20 -7.54 26.11 1.70
CA ARG A 20 -6.20 25.53 1.68
C ARG A 20 -5.63 25.45 0.26
N LEU A 21 -6.39 24.98 -0.72
CA LEU A 21 -5.96 24.93 -2.13
C LEU A 21 -5.68 26.33 -2.72
N LEU A 22 -6.45 27.35 -2.34
CA LEU A 22 -6.25 28.73 -2.80
C LEU A 22 -4.94 29.36 -2.29
N THR A 23 -4.43 28.89 -1.16
CA THR A 23 -3.35 29.56 -0.42
C THR A 23 -2.06 28.74 -0.32
N SER A 24 -2.07 27.48 -0.77
CA SER A 24 -0.93 26.58 -0.64
C SER A 24 -0.77 25.66 -1.84
N ASP A 25 0.48 25.24 -2.05
CA ASP A 25 0.82 24.17 -2.98
C ASP A 25 0.43 22.81 -2.40
N LEU A 26 0.16 21.85 -3.29
CA LEU A 26 -0.35 20.53 -2.94
C LEU A 26 0.69 19.45 -3.23
N ILE A 27 1.12 18.75 -2.19
CA ILE A 27 1.90 17.51 -2.32
C ILE A 27 0.93 16.34 -2.12
N LEU A 28 0.85 15.48 -3.12
CA LEU A 28 0.14 14.20 -3.05
C LEU A 28 1.17 13.10 -2.88
N ASP A 29 1.29 12.60 -1.65
CA ASP A 29 2.17 11.48 -1.30
C ASP A 29 1.43 10.16 -1.45
N GLU A 30 2.03 9.22 -2.19
CA GLU A 30 1.49 7.91 -2.56
C GLU A 30 0.05 7.95 -3.14
N PRO A 31 -0.24 8.81 -4.15
CA PRO A 31 -1.60 8.97 -4.68
C PRO A 31 -2.15 7.73 -5.40
N ASP A 32 -1.29 6.81 -5.80
CA ASP A 32 -1.63 5.52 -6.39
C ASP A 32 -1.99 4.44 -5.33
N ASP A 33 -1.98 4.78 -4.03
CA ASP A 33 -2.55 3.94 -2.95
C ASP A 33 -4.09 3.94 -2.91
N PHE A 34 -4.71 4.89 -3.61
CA PHE A 34 -6.16 4.97 -3.73
C PHE A 34 -6.69 3.73 -4.47
N ASN A 35 -7.89 3.27 -4.08
CA ASN A 35 -8.59 2.27 -4.89
C ASN A 35 -8.85 2.85 -6.28
N VAL A 36 -8.95 1.97 -7.27
CA VAL A 36 -9.13 2.38 -8.68
C VAL A 36 -10.38 3.25 -8.85
N GLU A 37 -11.46 2.93 -8.13
CA GLU A 37 -12.71 3.70 -8.10
C GLU A 37 -12.55 5.08 -7.46
N ASP A 38 -11.62 5.25 -6.52
CA ASP A 38 -11.41 6.51 -5.82
C ASP A 38 -10.55 7.51 -6.61
N LEU A 39 -9.88 7.05 -7.68
CA LEU A 39 -9.05 7.90 -8.54
C LEU A 39 -9.87 8.99 -9.26
N HIS A 40 -11.18 8.78 -9.46
CA HIS A 40 -12.07 9.83 -9.98
C HIS A 40 -12.11 11.06 -9.09
N ALA A 41 -12.21 10.85 -7.77
CA ALA A 41 -12.20 11.94 -6.79
C ALA A 41 -10.83 12.64 -6.74
N LEU A 42 -9.74 11.88 -6.93
CA LEU A 42 -8.39 12.43 -7.03
C LEU A 42 -8.23 13.32 -8.27
N CYS A 43 -8.72 12.89 -9.44
CA CYS A 43 -8.73 13.69 -10.66
C CYS A 43 -9.48 15.02 -10.46
N ARG A 44 -10.66 14.99 -9.83
CA ARG A 44 -11.42 16.20 -9.48
C ARG A 44 -10.62 17.12 -8.55
N LEU A 45 -10.01 16.58 -7.50
CA LEU A 45 -9.17 17.36 -6.58
C LEU A 45 -7.99 18.04 -7.30
N VAL A 46 -7.27 17.31 -8.15
CA VAL A 46 -6.11 17.83 -8.90
C VAL A 46 -6.53 18.89 -9.91
N ASN A 47 -7.72 18.77 -10.50
CA ASN A 47 -8.28 19.83 -11.30
C ASN A 47 -8.56 21.09 -10.49
N TYR A 48 -9.20 20.97 -9.32
CA TYR A 48 -9.47 22.11 -8.46
C TYR A 48 -8.18 22.77 -7.96
N ALA A 49 -7.12 22.01 -7.72
CA ALA A 49 -5.80 22.56 -7.44
C ALA A 49 -5.31 23.46 -8.61
N GLY A 50 -5.41 22.98 -9.85
CA GLY A 50 -5.10 23.78 -11.04
C GLY A 50 -6.00 25.00 -11.21
N LEU A 51 -7.30 24.85 -10.96
CA LEU A 51 -8.34 25.89 -11.05
C LEU A 51 -8.13 27.03 -10.05
N PHE A 52 -7.64 26.71 -8.84
CA PHE A 52 -7.36 27.70 -7.81
C PHE A 52 -5.95 28.26 -7.86
N GLY A 53 -5.12 27.77 -8.79
CA GLY A 53 -3.79 28.30 -9.04
C GLY A 53 -2.67 27.65 -8.24
N SER A 54 -2.98 26.61 -7.45
CA SER A 54 -2.02 25.79 -6.69
C SER A 54 -1.07 25.04 -7.64
N LYS A 55 0.15 24.77 -7.20
CA LYS A 55 1.06 23.82 -7.88
C LYS A 55 0.92 22.44 -7.23
N VAL A 56 0.99 21.38 -8.04
CA VAL A 56 0.83 19.99 -7.59
C VAL A 56 2.15 19.24 -7.75
N LEU A 57 2.56 18.51 -6.72
CA LEU A 57 3.66 17.54 -6.75
C LEU A 57 3.11 16.15 -6.43
N LEU A 58 3.35 15.18 -7.30
CA LEU A 58 3.03 13.77 -7.08
C LEU A 58 4.29 13.06 -6.58
N SER A 59 4.21 12.37 -5.45
CA SER A 59 5.31 11.62 -4.84
C SER A 59 4.92 10.15 -4.74
N SER A 60 5.47 9.31 -5.61
CA SER A 60 5.34 7.84 -5.52
C SER A 60 6.33 7.15 -6.47
N ALA A 61 6.83 6.00 -6.04
CA ALA A 61 7.71 5.17 -6.85
C ALA A 61 6.95 4.36 -7.92
N THR A 62 5.63 4.19 -7.78
CA THR A 62 4.81 3.21 -8.51
C THR A 62 3.70 3.83 -9.37
N LEU A 63 3.80 5.14 -9.65
CA LEU A 63 2.90 5.85 -10.55
C LEU A 63 2.93 5.22 -11.96
N THR A 64 1.78 4.76 -12.43
CA THR A 64 1.65 4.26 -13.80
C THR A 64 1.50 5.40 -14.79
N PRO A 65 1.82 5.17 -16.08
CA PRO A 65 1.58 6.15 -17.14
C PRO A 65 0.13 6.66 -17.12
N THR A 66 -0.85 5.75 -16.99
CA THR A 66 -2.27 6.11 -16.96
C THR A 66 -2.62 7.08 -15.84
N ILE A 67 -2.14 6.85 -14.61
CA ILE A 67 -2.39 7.74 -13.48
C ILE A 67 -1.76 9.12 -13.75
N VAL A 68 -0.49 9.16 -14.15
CA VAL A 68 0.24 10.41 -14.42
C VAL A 68 -0.44 11.22 -15.53
N GLU A 69 -0.77 10.56 -16.64
CA GLU A 69 -1.45 11.17 -17.78
C GLU A 69 -2.81 11.75 -17.40
N SER A 70 -3.59 11.01 -16.59
CA SER A 70 -4.94 11.42 -16.19
C SER A 70 -4.92 12.58 -15.20
N LEU A 71 -3.99 12.58 -14.25
CA LEU A 71 -3.79 13.69 -13.32
C LEU A 71 -3.24 14.93 -14.03
N PHE A 72 -2.33 14.76 -15.00
CA PHE A 72 -1.86 15.88 -15.82
C PHE A 72 -3.01 16.50 -16.63
N LYS A 73 -3.83 15.71 -17.32
CA LYS A 73 -5.02 16.21 -18.05
C LYS A 73 -5.96 16.98 -17.11
N SER A 74 -6.19 16.44 -15.91
CA SER A 74 -7.05 17.06 -14.90
C SER A 74 -6.49 18.41 -14.44
N TYR A 75 -5.20 18.46 -14.10
CA TYR A 75 -4.50 19.68 -13.70
C TYR A 75 -4.48 20.74 -14.82
N GLN A 76 -4.13 20.32 -16.04
CA GLN A 76 -4.06 21.20 -17.20
C GLN A 76 -5.41 21.86 -17.48
N ALA A 77 -6.52 21.10 -17.43
CA ALA A 77 -7.86 21.65 -17.61
C ALA A 77 -8.19 22.74 -16.57
N GLY A 78 -7.87 22.50 -15.29
CA GLY A 78 -8.10 23.48 -14.23
C GLY A 78 -7.22 24.71 -14.40
N ARG A 79 -5.95 24.52 -14.77
CA ARG A 79 -5.01 25.61 -14.99
C ARG A 79 -5.41 26.50 -16.17
N LYS A 80 -6.01 25.95 -17.24
CA LYS A 80 -6.58 26.73 -18.35
C LYS A 80 -7.67 27.67 -17.85
N ALA A 81 -8.60 27.18 -17.02
CA ALA A 81 -9.67 27.99 -16.43
C ALA A 81 -9.12 29.09 -15.49
N TYR A 82 -8.13 28.77 -14.65
CA TYR A 82 -7.44 29.75 -13.81
C TYR A 82 -6.82 30.89 -14.63
N ASN A 83 -6.08 30.55 -15.69
CA ASN A 83 -5.42 31.52 -16.56
C ASN A 83 -6.43 32.44 -17.27
N HIS A 84 -7.57 31.87 -17.70
CA HIS A 84 -8.67 32.64 -18.29
C HIS A 84 -9.27 33.64 -17.28
N ALA A 85 -9.59 33.20 -16.07
CA ALA A 85 -10.14 34.05 -15.01
C ALA A 85 -9.18 35.18 -14.58
N ARG A 86 -7.86 34.94 -14.65
CA ARG A 86 -6.82 35.95 -14.38
C ARG A 86 -6.61 36.94 -15.53
N LYS A 87 -7.48 36.95 -16.55
CA LYS A 87 -7.45 37.82 -17.75
C LYS A 87 -6.10 37.79 -18.47
N ARG A 88 -5.37 36.68 -18.40
CA ARG A 88 -4.05 36.63 -19.03
C ARG A 88 -4.12 36.45 -20.55
N GLY A 89 -5.29 36.27 -21.16
CA GLY A 89 -5.54 36.27 -22.62
C GLY A 89 -4.79 35.20 -23.43
N VAL A 90 -3.82 34.52 -22.83
CA VAL A 90 -2.87 33.59 -23.42
C VAL A 90 -2.88 32.33 -22.56
N GLN A 91 -2.98 31.17 -23.22
CA GLN A 91 -2.81 29.89 -22.56
C GLN A 91 -1.31 29.67 -22.32
N TYR A 92 -0.88 29.70 -21.07
CA TYR A 92 0.50 29.37 -20.71
C TYR A 92 0.70 27.85 -20.71
N PRO A 93 1.87 27.37 -21.15
CA PRO A 93 2.23 25.98 -20.97
C PRO A 93 2.29 25.63 -19.48
N VAL A 94 2.06 24.36 -19.16
CA VAL A 94 2.21 23.83 -17.82
C VAL A 94 3.69 23.50 -17.59
N ALA A 95 4.30 24.12 -16.58
CA ALA A 95 5.62 23.73 -16.10
C ALA A 95 5.54 22.36 -15.42
N CYS A 96 6.23 21.38 -16.01
CA CYS A 96 6.32 20.01 -15.53
C CYS A 96 7.76 19.72 -15.10
N ALA A 97 7.91 18.86 -14.09
CA ALA A 97 9.21 18.39 -13.67
C ALA A 97 9.13 16.92 -13.24
N TRP A 98 10.18 16.18 -13.54
CA TRP A 98 10.38 14.80 -13.12
C TRP A 98 11.64 14.71 -12.25
N PHE A 99 11.50 13.99 -11.13
CA PHE A 99 12.53 13.84 -10.12
C PHE A 99 12.75 12.36 -9.83
N ASP A 100 14.01 11.95 -9.73
CA ASP A 100 14.41 10.69 -9.13
C ASP A 100 15.78 10.84 -8.45
N GLU A 101 16.33 9.75 -7.92
CA GLU A 101 17.56 9.76 -7.13
C GLU A 101 18.82 10.19 -7.90
N LYS A 102 18.80 10.21 -9.24
CA LYS A 102 19.96 10.62 -10.04
C LYS A 102 19.70 11.80 -10.99
N SER A 103 18.46 12.25 -11.17
CA SER A 103 18.13 13.26 -12.18
C SER A 103 16.93 14.13 -11.82
N CYS A 104 16.97 15.36 -12.33
CA CYS A 104 15.86 16.29 -12.32
C CYS A 104 15.75 16.92 -13.71
N ILE A 105 14.59 16.79 -14.36
CA ILE A 105 14.33 17.38 -15.68
C ILE A 105 13.06 18.22 -15.56
N ALA A 106 13.11 19.47 -16.03
CA ALA A 106 11.96 20.35 -16.11
C ALA A 106 11.69 20.74 -17.57
N ARG A 107 10.42 20.72 -17.98
CA ARG A 107 9.96 21.09 -19.32
C ARG A 107 8.59 21.77 -19.24
N GLU A 108 8.26 22.55 -20.25
CA GLU A 108 6.97 23.21 -20.36
C GLU A 108 6.11 22.53 -21.44
N HIS A 109 4.84 22.27 -21.14
CA HIS A 109 3.93 21.56 -22.06
C HIS A 109 2.61 22.30 -22.25
N SER A 110 2.34 22.71 -23.49
CA SER A 110 1.04 23.28 -23.89
C SER A 110 0.03 22.18 -24.23
N GLU A 111 0.50 21.10 -24.87
CA GLU A 111 -0.32 19.99 -25.36
C GLU A 111 -0.05 18.70 -24.58
N PHE A 112 -1.08 17.85 -24.50
CA PHE A 112 -1.00 16.57 -23.78
C PHE A 112 0.01 15.59 -24.42
N GLU A 113 0.06 15.55 -25.75
CA GLU A 113 0.92 14.59 -26.46
C GLU A 113 2.41 14.86 -26.24
N ASP A 114 2.81 16.12 -26.11
CA ASP A 114 4.20 16.50 -25.82
C ASP A 114 4.61 16.16 -24.40
N PHE A 115 3.68 16.28 -23.44
CA PHE A 115 3.87 15.83 -22.07
C PHE A 115 4.07 14.31 -22.03
N LYS A 116 3.22 13.56 -22.74
CA LYS A 116 3.29 12.10 -22.80
C LYS A 116 4.64 11.62 -23.32
N LYS A 117 5.11 12.15 -24.46
CA LYS A 117 6.44 11.84 -25.00
C LYS A 117 7.57 12.14 -24.02
N SER A 118 7.51 13.30 -23.35
CA SER A 118 8.53 13.68 -22.37
C SER A 118 8.53 12.80 -21.13
N HIS A 119 7.35 12.33 -20.70
CA HIS A 119 7.22 11.37 -19.63
C HIS A 119 7.82 10.02 -20.02
N GLU A 120 7.49 9.51 -21.21
CA GLU A 120 8.05 8.25 -21.75
C GLU A 120 9.58 8.31 -21.85
N GLU A 121 10.14 9.40 -22.41
CA GLU A 121 11.60 9.62 -22.47
C GLU A 121 12.26 9.58 -21.09
N PHE A 122 11.62 10.17 -20.08
CA PHE A 122 12.11 10.15 -18.70
C PHE A 122 12.05 8.72 -18.12
N ILE A 123 10.95 8.01 -18.34
CA ILE A 123 10.77 6.64 -17.83
C ILE A 123 11.78 5.68 -18.46
N VAL A 124 12.06 5.76 -19.77
CA VAL A 124 13.08 4.92 -20.43
C VAL A 124 14.42 5.06 -19.74
N LYS A 125 14.91 6.29 -19.53
CA LYS A 125 16.17 6.55 -18.82
C LYS A 125 16.14 6.12 -17.36
N ARG A 126 14.97 6.18 -16.72
CA ARG A 126 14.80 5.71 -15.33
C ARG A 126 14.88 4.19 -15.27
N VAL A 127 14.30 3.47 -16.22
CA VAL A 127 14.36 2.00 -16.32
C VAL A 127 15.80 1.54 -16.46
N GLU A 128 16.56 2.10 -17.40
CA GLU A 128 18.00 1.80 -17.58
C GLU A 128 18.78 1.93 -16.26
N ARG A 129 18.54 3.02 -15.52
CA ARG A 129 19.19 3.28 -14.23
C ARG A 129 18.74 2.36 -13.10
N ILE A 130 17.55 1.78 -13.16
CA ILE A 130 17.06 0.78 -12.19
C ILE A 130 17.72 -0.57 -12.48
N GLU A 131 17.85 -0.94 -13.75
CA GLU A 131 18.47 -2.20 -14.19
C GLU A 131 19.97 -2.26 -13.86
N GLU A 132 20.67 -1.12 -13.89
CA GLU A 132 22.07 -1.00 -13.47
C GLU A 132 22.28 -1.14 -11.95
N GLN A 133 21.24 -1.00 -11.12
CA GLN A 133 21.39 -1.04 -9.67
C GLN A 133 21.53 -2.48 -9.15
N PRO A 134 22.37 -2.71 -8.13
CA PRO A 134 22.49 -4.03 -7.54
C PRO A 134 21.14 -4.44 -6.91
N PRO A 135 20.68 -5.69 -7.15
CA PRO A 135 19.37 -6.13 -6.68
C PRO A 135 19.37 -6.31 -5.16
N LEU A 136 18.79 -5.35 -4.44
CA LEU A 136 18.65 -5.39 -2.98
C LEU A 136 17.48 -6.26 -2.51
N ARG A 137 16.53 -6.55 -3.40
CA ARG A 137 15.31 -7.32 -3.10
C ARG A 137 15.16 -8.43 -4.13
N LYS A 138 15.27 -9.66 -3.65
CA LYS A 138 15.13 -10.87 -4.45
C LYS A 138 13.95 -11.66 -3.94
N GLY A 139 12.96 -11.86 -4.81
CA GLY A 139 11.75 -12.60 -4.48
C GLY A 139 11.89 -14.10 -4.76
N LYS A 140 11.09 -14.89 -4.05
CA LYS A 140 10.89 -16.32 -4.30
C LYS A 140 9.41 -16.65 -4.14
N LEU A 141 8.81 -17.28 -5.14
CA LEU A 141 7.44 -17.78 -5.04
C LEU A 141 7.40 -19.01 -4.13
N ILE A 142 6.48 -19.01 -3.17
CA ILE A 142 6.26 -20.11 -2.22
C ILE A 142 4.96 -20.82 -2.55
N HIS A 143 5.09 -22.10 -2.88
CA HIS A 143 3.98 -22.95 -3.24
C HIS A 143 3.06 -23.18 -2.03
N LEU A 144 1.75 -22.98 -2.23
CA LEU A 144 0.72 -23.20 -1.23
C LEU A 144 -0.07 -24.50 -1.46
N GLY A 145 0.17 -25.20 -2.57
CA GLY A 145 -0.56 -26.41 -2.94
C GLY A 145 -1.99 -26.16 -3.39
N ASP A 146 -2.79 -27.22 -3.31
CA ASP A 146 -4.19 -27.22 -3.76
C ASP A 146 -5.07 -26.25 -2.96
N SER A 147 -6.14 -25.79 -3.60
CA SER A 147 -7.14 -24.94 -2.94
C SER A 147 -7.90 -25.72 -1.86
N GLU A 148 -8.33 -25.02 -0.82
CA GLU A 148 -9.01 -25.57 0.35
C GLU A 148 -10.26 -24.73 0.63
N SER A 149 -11.44 -25.33 0.47
CA SER A 149 -12.72 -24.62 0.63
C SER A 149 -13.09 -24.42 2.10
N ASP A 150 -12.55 -25.23 3.01
CA ASP A 150 -12.76 -25.07 4.44
C ASP A 150 -11.89 -23.92 4.99
N GLU A 151 -12.55 -22.93 5.60
CA GLU A 151 -11.86 -21.73 6.09
C GLU A 151 -10.80 -22.02 7.14
N GLN A 152 -11.07 -22.96 8.05
CA GLN A 152 -10.15 -23.28 9.14
C GLN A 152 -8.93 -24.03 8.58
N LYS A 153 -9.14 -25.02 7.71
CA LYS A 153 -8.03 -25.73 7.04
C LYS A 153 -7.21 -24.81 6.15
N ALA A 154 -7.85 -23.91 5.40
CA ALA A 154 -7.16 -22.92 4.58
C ALA A 154 -6.29 -22.00 5.46
N THR A 155 -6.81 -21.55 6.60
CA THR A 155 -6.07 -20.72 7.57
C THR A 155 -4.88 -21.47 8.16
N ILE A 156 -5.06 -22.73 8.57
CA ILE A 156 -3.98 -23.57 9.11
C ILE A 156 -2.88 -23.74 8.06
N LYS A 157 -3.26 -24.14 6.84
CA LYS A 157 -2.33 -24.34 5.72
C LYS A 157 -1.53 -23.08 5.41
N PHE A 158 -2.22 -21.94 5.30
CA PHE A 158 -1.58 -20.65 5.04
C PHE A 158 -0.63 -20.25 6.16
N SER A 159 -1.03 -20.46 7.42
CA SER A 159 -0.21 -20.18 8.60
C SER A 159 1.03 -21.07 8.67
N ASP A 160 0.91 -22.36 8.32
CA ASP A 160 2.05 -23.28 8.29
C ASP A 160 3.07 -22.90 7.22
N THR A 161 2.61 -22.54 6.01
CA THR A 161 3.49 -22.06 4.94
C THR A 161 4.22 -20.76 5.33
N ILE A 162 3.52 -19.83 5.99
CA ILE A 162 4.15 -18.62 6.54
C ILE A 162 5.19 -19.01 7.59
N ARG A 163 4.85 -19.92 8.52
CA ARG A 163 5.75 -20.35 9.59
C ARG A 163 7.04 -20.97 9.06
N ASP A 164 6.94 -21.82 8.04
CA ASP A 164 8.11 -22.42 7.40
C ASP A 164 8.97 -21.38 6.69
N SER A 165 8.34 -20.40 6.02
CA SER A 165 9.03 -19.26 5.43
C SER A 165 9.76 -18.40 6.46
N ILE A 166 9.15 -18.15 7.63
CA ILE A 166 9.76 -17.38 8.73
C ILE A 166 11.08 -18.03 9.18
N TYR A 167 11.07 -19.35 9.42
CA TYR A 167 12.28 -20.07 9.81
C TYR A 167 13.34 -20.06 8.72
N ASN A 168 12.95 -20.30 7.46
CA ASN A 168 13.89 -20.29 6.34
C ASN A 168 14.55 -18.92 6.17
N LEU A 169 13.77 -17.85 6.17
CA LEU A 169 14.29 -16.50 6.00
C LEU A 169 15.18 -16.06 7.17
N HIS A 170 14.86 -16.44 8.41
CA HIS A 170 15.75 -16.17 9.55
C HIS A 170 17.11 -16.86 9.41
N GLN A 171 17.14 -18.13 8.97
CA GLN A 171 18.40 -18.84 8.78
C GLN A 171 19.31 -18.17 7.74
N LEU A 172 18.71 -17.56 6.70
CA LEU A 172 19.43 -16.93 5.61
C LEU A 172 19.84 -15.49 5.88
N HIS A 173 19.03 -14.73 6.64
CA HIS A 173 19.14 -13.27 6.75
C HIS A 173 19.28 -12.75 8.19
N SER A 174 19.50 -13.62 9.17
CA SER A 174 19.74 -13.21 10.55
C SER A 174 21.09 -12.51 10.74
N ILE A 175 21.12 -11.63 11.75
CA ILE A 175 22.30 -10.93 12.22
C ILE A 175 22.76 -11.63 13.50
N ALA A 176 24.02 -12.06 13.55
CA ALA A 176 24.62 -12.67 14.73
C ALA A 176 25.25 -11.61 15.62
N ASN A 177 25.21 -11.84 16.94
CA ASN A 177 26.03 -11.13 17.90
C ASN A 177 27.30 -11.95 18.18
N ASP A 178 28.46 -11.42 17.81
CA ASP A 178 29.75 -12.12 17.93
C ASP A 178 30.10 -12.51 19.37
N SER A 179 29.60 -11.78 20.36
CA SER A 179 29.92 -12.01 21.78
C SER A 179 29.08 -13.10 22.44
N SER A 180 27.79 -13.22 22.06
CA SER A 180 26.84 -14.16 22.69
C SER A 180 26.49 -15.36 21.80
N GLY A 181 26.77 -15.29 20.49
CA GLY A 181 26.32 -16.29 19.52
C GLY A 181 24.81 -16.27 19.24
N ILE A 182 24.06 -15.31 19.81
CA ILE A 182 22.63 -15.12 19.57
C ILE A 182 22.43 -14.52 18.18
N LYS A 183 21.39 -14.98 17.48
CA LYS A 183 20.97 -14.49 16.17
C LYS A 183 19.63 -13.79 16.27
N ILE A 184 19.51 -12.63 15.64
CA ILE A 184 18.27 -11.86 15.53
C ILE A 184 17.91 -11.64 14.06
N SER A 185 16.63 -11.75 13.73
CA SER A 185 16.09 -11.12 12.53
C SER A 185 14.76 -10.44 12.82
N VAL A 186 14.47 -9.38 12.08
CA VAL A 186 13.19 -8.67 12.11
C VAL A 186 12.55 -8.73 10.73
N GLY A 187 11.41 -9.41 10.64
CA GLY A 187 10.71 -9.65 9.39
C GLY A 187 9.31 -9.07 9.36
N LEU A 188 8.82 -8.81 8.15
CA LEU A 188 7.47 -8.35 7.87
C LEU A 188 6.66 -9.46 7.20
N VAL A 189 5.48 -9.77 7.74
CA VAL A 189 4.48 -10.62 7.09
C VAL A 189 3.29 -9.73 6.74
N ARG A 190 3.11 -9.48 5.45
CA ARG A 190 2.03 -8.62 4.95
C ARG A 190 0.86 -9.45 4.48
N MET A 191 -0.33 -9.13 4.99
CA MET A 191 -1.59 -9.70 4.55
C MET A 191 -2.54 -8.63 4.01
N ALA A 192 -3.39 -9.01 3.07
CA ALA A 192 -4.26 -8.10 2.33
C ALA A 192 -5.44 -7.60 3.19
N ASN A 193 -5.97 -8.46 4.05
CA ASN A 193 -7.16 -8.18 4.84
C ASN A 193 -6.94 -8.43 6.34
N ILE A 194 -7.61 -7.62 7.17
CA ILE A 194 -7.45 -7.66 8.63
C ILE A 194 -8.03 -8.94 9.23
N ASP A 195 -9.19 -9.39 8.78
CA ASP A 195 -9.85 -10.56 9.37
C ASP A 195 -9.02 -11.85 9.16
N PRO A 196 -8.56 -12.17 7.93
CA PRO A 196 -7.58 -13.25 7.72
C PRO A 196 -6.27 -13.05 8.48
N LEU A 197 -5.76 -11.81 8.60
CA LEU A 197 -4.56 -11.53 9.38
C LEU A 197 -4.73 -11.92 10.84
N VAL A 198 -5.86 -11.56 11.46
CA VAL A 198 -6.15 -11.92 12.86
C VAL A 198 -6.27 -13.44 13.02
N MET A 199 -6.90 -14.13 12.07
CA MET A 199 -7.02 -15.59 12.09
C MET A 199 -5.65 -16.27 12.01
N VAL A 200 -4.81 -15.86 11.05
CA VAL A 200 -3.43 -16.37 10.90
C VAL A 200 -2.57 -16.02 12.12
N ALA A 201 -2.70 -14.82 12.66
CA ALA A 201 -1.97 -14.42 13.87
C ALA A 201 -2.33 -15.31 15.07
N LYS A 202 -3.62 -15.59 15.29
CA LYS A 202 -4.07 -16.51 16.34
C LYS A 202 -3.51 -17.92 16.15
N GLU A 203 -3.51 -18.43 14.92
CA GLU A 203 -3.00 -19.75 14.58
C GLU A 203 -1.47 -19.85 14.72
N LEU A 204 -0.73 -18.79 14.40
CA LEU A 204 0.71 -18.73 14.61
C LEU A 204 1.05 -18.66 16.11
N LEU A 205 0.29 -17.90 16.89
CA LEU A 205 0.47 -17.74 18.33
C LEU A 205 0.10 -18.99 19.15
N SER A 206 -0.82 -19.82 18.64
CA SER A 206 -1.21 -21.08 19.30
C SER A 206 -0.13 -22.16 19.21
N LYS A 207 0.78 -22.06 18.23
CA LYS A 207 1.85 -23.04 17.99
C LYS A 207 3.11 -22.71 18.79
N SER A 208 3.71 -23.74 19.39
CA SER A 208 5.03 -23.60 20.01
C SER A 208 6.12 -23.35 18.96
N SER A 209 7.15 -22.60 19.35
CA SER A 209 8.36 -22.43 18.54
C SER A 209 9.18 -23.72 18.50
N LYS A 210 10.06 -23.85 17.50
CA LYS A 210 11.07 -24.92 17.44
C LYS A 210 12.06 -24.78 18.60
N GLU A 211 12.68 -25.88 19.01
CA GLU A 211 13.77 -25.86 19.98
C GLU A 211 14.88 -24.89 19.52
N ASP A 212 15.44 -24.10 20.45
CA ASP A 212 16.42 -23.04 20.18
C ASP A 212 15.90 -21.79 19.42
N TYR A 213 14.58 -21.69 19.18
CA TYR A 213 13.94 -20.52 18.56
C TYR A 213 12.94 -19.82 19.50
N ALA A 214 12.96 -18.49 19.47
CA ALA A 214 11.99 -17.62 20.12
C ALA A 214 11.32 -16.71 19.07
N LEU A 215 10.00 -16.84 18.91
CA LEU A 215 9.20 -16.01 18.01
C LEU A 215 8.54 -14.87 18.80
N HIS A 216 8.70 -13.64 18.33
CA HIS A 216 8.15 -12.42 18.94
C HIS A 216 7.22 -11.75 17.93
N PHE A 217 5.91 -11.79 18.17
CA PHE A 217 4.92 -11.28 17.23
C PHE A 217 4.44 -9.87 17.59
N CYS A 218 4.35 -9.00 16.58
CA CYS A 218 3.70 -7.69 16.64
C CYS A 218 2.60 -7.66 15.58
N VAL A 219 1.33 -7.59 16.01
CA VAL A 219 0.18 -7.47 15.10
C VAL A 219 -0.13 -5.98 14.88
N TYR A 220 -0.11 -5.54 13.62
CA TYR A 220 -0.20 -4.11 13.26
C TYR A 220 -1.18 -3.86 12.11
N HIS A 221 -2.33 -3.27 12.42
CA HIS A 221 -3.38 -2.97 11.43
C HIS A 221 -4.21 -1.74 11.80
N SER A 222 -5.03 -1.24 10.87
CA SER A 222 -5.80 -0.01 11.05
C SER A 222 -6.97 -0.09 12.04
N ARG A 223 -7.41 -1.29 12.45
CA ARG A 223 -8.54 -1.49 13.38
C ARG A 223 -8.17 -1.42 14.88
N PHE A 224 -6.98 -0.94 15.24
CA PHE A 224 -6.67 -0.62 16.64
C PHE A 224 -7.18 0.78 17.02
N PRO A 225 -7.50 1.04 18.30
CA PRO A 225 -7.62 2.40 18.81
C PRO A 225 -6.40 3.24 18.42
N LEU A 226 -6.64 4.49 18.01
CA LEU A 226 -5.58 5.35 17.45
C LEU A 226 -4.36 5.50 18.38
N ILE A 227 -4.59 5.57 19.69
CA ILE A 227 -3.50 5.66 20.68
C ILE A 227 -2.66 4.38 20.73
N ILE A 228 -3.30 3.20 20.73
CA ILE A 228 -2.59 1.90 20.72
C ILE A 228 -1.78 1.77 19.43
N ARG A 229 -2.40 2.13 18.30
CA ARG A 229 -1.72 2.14 17.01
C ARG A 229 -0.50 3.08 17.02
N SER A 230 -0.63 4.27 17.60
CA SER A 230 0.48 5.22 17.70
C SER A 230 1.64 4.68 18.56
N GLU A 231 1.35 3.98 19.65
CA GLU A 231 2.41 3.35 20.47
C GLU A 231 3.11 2.20 19.74
N ILE A 232 2.36 1.37 19.01
CA ILE A 232 2.96 0.33 18.14
C ILE A 232 3.89 0.99 17.11
N GLU A 233 3.43 2.05 16.45
CA GLU A 233 4.22 2.79 15.45
C GLU A 233 5.51 3.35 16.06
N LYS A 234 5.47 3.98 17.24
CA LYS A 234 6.67 4.49 17.93
C LYS A 234 7.71 3.40 18.20
N ILE A 235 7.26 2.22 18.66
CA ILE A 235 8.16 1.09 18.95
C ILE A 235 8.77 0.56 17.64
N LEU A 236 7.97 0.39 16.60
CA LEU A 236 8.43 -0.09 15.30
C LEU A 236 9.41 0.89 14.64
N ASP A 237 9.12 2.18 14.65
CA ASP A 237 10.00 3.23 14.12
C ASP A 237 11.37 3.18 14.81
N LYS A 238 11.42 2.95 16.14
CA LYS A 238 12.67 2.81 16.89
C LYS A 238 13.47 1.56 16.50
N ILE A 239 12.81 0.40 16.34
CA ILE A 239 13.46 -0.89 16.06
C ILE A 239 13.93 -1.00 14.59
N LEU A 240 13.23 -0.34 13.67
CA LEU A 240 13.41 -0.52 12.22
C LEU A 240 14.25 0.58 11.55
N VAL A 241 14.69 1.59 12.31
CA VAL A 241 15.77 2.49 11.88
C VAL A 241 17.11 1.76 12.01
N ARG A 242 17.71 1.39 10.87
CA ARG A 242 18.84 0.44 10.77
C ARG A 242 20.07 0.99 10.04
N HIS A 243 20.31 2.31 10.13
CA HIS A 243 21.52 2.91 9.56
C HIS A 243 22.80 2.34 10.17
N ASN A 244 22.76 1.94 11.45
CA ASN A 244 23.82 1.20 12.11
C ASN A 244 23.27 -0.16 12.60
N PRO A 245 23.66 -1.28 11.97
CA PRO A 245 23.15 -2.61 12.31
C PRO A 245 23.36 -3.03 13.77
N SER A 246 24.38 -2.50 14.45
CA SER A 246 24.71 -2.89 15.83
C SER A 246 23.73 -2.32 16.86
N LEU A 247 23.05 -1.21 16.55
CA LEU A 247 22.16 -0.52 17.50
C LEU A 247 20.96 -1.36 17.96
N ILE A 248 20.56 -2.37 17.18
CA ILE A 248 19.44 -3.24 17.57
C ILE A 248 19.70 -3.97 18.90
N TRP A 249 20.96 -4.30 19.20
CA TRP A 249 21.34 -5.03 20.40
C TRP A 249 21.25 -4.18 21.67
N ASP A 250 21.28 -2.86 21.53
CA ASP A 250 21.23 -1.90 22.64
C ASP A 250 19.80 -1.47 22.97
N LEU A 251 18.80 -1.87 22.17
CA LEU A 251 17.40 -1.51 22.39
C LEU A 251 16.83 -2.26 23.59
N SER A 252 16.25 -1.50 24.53
CA SER A 252 15.61 -2.03 25.75
C SER A 252 14.56 -3.10 25.45
N GLU A 253 13.74 -2.87 24.43
CA GLU A 253 12.68 -3.79 24.01
C GLU A 253 13.26 -5.14 23.52
N VAL A 254 14.39 -5.09 22.80
CA VAL A 254 15.09 -6.28 22.32
C VAL A 254 15.77 -7.00 23.48
N GLN A 255 16.48 -6.29 24.35
CA GLN A 255 17.14 -6.88 25.50
C GLN A 255 16.16 -7.56 26.47
N GLU A 256 15.00 -6.97 26.71
CA GLU A 256 13.94 -7.60 27.50
C GLU A 256 13.39 -8.87 26.84
N ALA A 257 13.19 -8.84 25.52
CA ALA A 257 12.75 -10.01 24.76
C ALA A 257 13.78 -11.14 24.78
N LEU A 258 15.09 -10.82 24.74
CA LEU A 258 16.17 -11.78 24.90
C LEU A 258 16.16 -12.41 26.31
N LYS A 259 16.05 -11.58 27.36
CA LYS A 259 16.03 -12.05 28.76
C LYS A 259 14.84 -12.97 29.08
N LYS A 260 13.66 -12.68 28.51
CA LYS A 260 12.45 -13.50 28.72
C LYS A 260 12.55 -14.91 28.10
N LYS A 261 13.47 -15.12 27.18
CA LYS A 261 13.68 -16.38 26.43
C LYS A 261 15.17 -16.70 26.36
N ASP A 262 15.83 -16.69 27.51
CA ASP A 262 17.29 -16.86 27.65
C ASP A 262 17.84 -18.19 27.13
N SER A 263 17.02 -19.22 27.06
CA SER A 263 17.39 -20.53 26.54
C SER A 263 17.49 -20.60 25.01
N ALA A 264 16.96 -19.61 24.28
CA ALA A 264 16.94 -19.61 22.81
C ALA A 264 18.10 -18.81 22.22
N LYS A 265 18.75 -19.33 21.18
CA LYS A 265 19.78 -18.60 20.44
C LYS A 265 19.24 -17.89 19.20
N ASN A 266 18.06 -18.25 18.71
CA ASN A 266 17.49 -17.68 17.49
C ASN A 266 16.23 -16.87 17.81
N HIS A 267 16.32 -15.55 17.82
CA HIS A 267 15.20 -14.65 18.09
C HIS A 267 14.66 -14.05 16.79
N ILE A 268 13.38 -14.28 16.53
CA ILE A 268 12.70 -13.82 15.32
C ILE A 268 11.60 -12.84 15.71
N PHE A 269 11.81 -11.56 15.40
CA PHE A 269 10.77 -10.53 15.57
C PHE A 269 9.96 -10.44 14.29
N ILE A 270 8.64 -10.55 14.40
CA ILE A 270 7.74 -10.74 13.27
C ILE A 270 6.64 -9.70 13.37
N VAL A 271 6.60 -8.79 12.40
CA VAL A 271 5.51 -7.83 12.26
C VAL A 271 4.47 -8.41 11.31
N LEU A 272 3.29 -8.78 11.82
CA LEU A 272 2.13 -9.18 11.03
C LEU A 272 1.31 -7.93 10.74
N ALA A 273 1.30 -7.46 9.50
CA ALA A 273 0.65 -6.21 9.14
C ALA A 273 -0.21 -6.25 7.89
N THR A 274 -1.15 -5.31 7.78
CA THR A 274 -1.83 -5.01 6.52
C THR A 274 -1.09 -3.92 5.72
N SER A 275 -1.73 -3.37 4.68
CA SER A 275 -1.21 -2.26 3.86
C SER A 275 -0.76 -1.03 4.66
N VAL A 276 -1.15 -0.94 5.93
CA VAL A 276 -0.73 0.12 6.85
C VAL A 276 0.80 0.13 7.09
N ALA A 277 1.50 -0.98 6.85
CA ALA A 277 2.96 -1.03 6.89
C ALA A 277 3.64 -0.58 5.58
N GLU A 278 2.89 -0.41 4.50
CA GLU A 278 3.43 -0.09 3.17
C GLU A 278 3.67 1.39 2.96
N VAL A 279 2.90 2.29 3.60
CA VAL A 279 2.86 3.72 3.29
C VAL A 279 3.34 4.58 4.46
N GLY A 280 4.22 5.55 4.18
CA GLY A 280 4.61 6.58 5.15
C GLY A 280 5.45 6.10 6.34
N ARG A 281 6.21 5.00 6.19
CA ARG A 281 7.04 4.41 7.26
C ARG A 281 8.47 4.18 6.80
N ASP A 282 9.44 4.63 7.58
CA ASP A 282 10.86 4.49 7.26
C ASP A 282 11.45 3.24 7.90
N HIS A 283 10.94 2.07 7.49
CA HIS A 283 11.29 0.79 8.08
C HIS A 283 12.30 0.00 7.23
N ASP A 284 13.28 -0.63 7.88
CA ASP A 284 14.22 -1.59 7.27
C ASP A 284 14.11 -2.97 7.94
N TYR A 285 13.47 -3.91 7.25
CA TYR A 285 13.36 -5.32 7.62
C TYR A 285 14.48 -6.17 7.00
N ASP A 286 14.86 -7.24 7.69
CA ASP A 286 15.81 -8.26 7.21
C ASP A 286 15.24 -9.05 6.03
N TRP A 287 13.97 -9.39 6.12
CA TRP A 287 13.23 -10.18 5.14
C TRP A 287 11.75 -9.86 5.20
N ALA A 288 11.00 -10.31 4.19
CA ALA A 288 9.54 -10.18 4.21
C ALA A 288 8.83 -11.39 3.58
N ILE A 289 7.59 -11.61 4.00
CA ILE A 289 6.64 -12.56 3.40
C ILE A 289 5.42 -11.75 2.97
N VAL A 290 4.99 -11.90 1.72
CA VAL A 290 3.88 -11.12 1.16
C VAL A 290 2.77 -12.01 0.63
N GLU A 291 1.56 -11.78 1.12
CA GLU A 291 0.32 -12.21 0.48
C GLU A 291 0.07 -11.32 -0.76
N PRO A 292 -0.01 -11.90 -1.97
CA PRO A 292 -0.16 -11.12 -3.18
C PRO A 292 -1.53 -10.46 -3.26
N SER A 293 -1.57 -9.18 -3.61
CA SER A 293 -2.82 -8.45 -3.88
C SER A 293 -2.73 -7.56 -5.11
N SER A 294 -1.57 -6.95 -5.30
CA SER A 294 -1.19 -6.18 -6.47
C SER A 294 0.34 -6.13 -6.57
N MET A 295 0.84 -5.86 -7.76
CA MET A 295 2.24 -5.57 -8.02
C MET A 295 2.70 -4.33 -7.25
N ARG A 296 1.85 -3.30 -7.14
CA ARG A 296 2.14 -2.12 -6.30
C ARG A 296 2.45 -2.54 -4.85
N SER A 297 1.62 -3.38 -4.25
CA SER A 297 1.79 -3.82 -2.86
C SER A 297 3.09 -4.61 -2.67
N ILE A 298 3.45 -5.48 -3.64
CA ILE A 298 4.72 -6.21 -3.63
C ILE A 298 5.91 -5.24 -3.68
N ILE A 299 5.86 -4.24 -4.57
CA ILE A 299 6.94 -3.25 -4.74
C ILE A 299 7.09 -2.36 -3.49
N GLN A 300 5.98 -1.87 -2.94
CA GLN A 300 5.99 -1.01 -1.75
C GLN A 300 6.55 -1.75 -0.54
N LEU A 301 6.16 -3.01 -0.34
CA LEU A 301 6.73 -3.87 0.69
C LEU A 301 8.22 -4.13 0.47
N ALA A 302 8.65 -4.39 -0.77
CA ALA A 302 10.05 -4.58 -1.09
C ALA A 302 10.90 -3.33 -0.76
N GLY A 303 10.33 -2.13 -0.90
CA GLY A 303 10.93 -0.87 -0.46
C GLY A 303 11.17 -0.75 1.05
N ARG A 304 10.66 -1.68 1.87
CA ARG A 304 10.88 -1.78 3.32
C ARG A 304 11.92 -2.84 3.69
N VAL A 305 12.46 -3.59 2.74
CA VAL A 305 13.51 -4.60 2.97
C VAL A 305 14.85 -4.04 2.48
N GLN A 306 15.92 -4.17 3.28
CA GLN A 306 17.24 -3.61 2.98
C GLN A 306 17.21 -2.10 2.68
N ARG A 307 16.31 -1.36 3.34
CA ARG A 307 16.01 0.04 3.05
C ARG A 307 17.15 0.99 3.41
N HIS A 308 17.75 0.81 4.58
CA HIS A 308 18.84 1.65 5.09
C HIS A 308 20.21 1.02 4.83
N ARG A 309 20.32 -0.29 5.04
CA ARG A 309 21.59 -1.03 4.97
C ARG A 309 22.12 -1.17 3.54
N LYS A 310 21.21 -1.27 2.55
CA LYS A 310 21.54 -1.38 1.12
C LYS A 310 22.57 -2.48 0.81
N VAL A 311 22.48 -3.62 1.50
CA VAL A 311 23.35 -4.77 1.26
C VAL A 311 22.64 -5.76 0.32
N PRO A 312 23.20 -6.07 -0.86
CA PRO A 312 22.62 -7.06 -1.77
C PRO A 312 22.58 -8.44 -1.11
N PRO A 313 21.41 -9.11 -1.04
CA PRO A 313 21.31 -10.42 -0.42
C PRO A 313 21.86 -11.50 -1.36
N LYS A 314 22.48 -12.53 -0.77
CA LYS A 314 22.95 -13.71 -1.52
C LYS A 314 21.76 -14.55 -1.99
N GLU A 315 20.86 -14.85 -1.06
CA GLU A 315 19.62 -15.62 -1.27
C GLU A 315 18.39 -14.70 -1.35
N PRO A 316 17.24 -15.18 -1.87
CA PRO A 316 15.98 -14.45 -1.81
C PRO A 316 15.61 -14.02 -0.39
N ASN A 317 15.30 -12.73 -0.21
CA ASN A 317 14.92 -12.12 1.06
C ASN A 317 13.44 -11.73 1.13
N ILE A 318 12.69 -11.98 0.05
CA ILE A 318 11.25 -11.77 0.01
C ILE A 318 10.59 -13.06 -0.46
N HIS A 319 9.75 -13.66 0.38
CA HIS A 319 8.89 -14.76 -0.01
C HIS A 319 7.54 -14.22 -0.45
N ILE A 320 7.13 -14.56 -1.66
CA ILE A 320 5.83 -14.18 -2.22
C ILE A 320 4.97 -15.44 -2.24
N LEU A 321 3.84 -15.44 -1.55
CA LEU A 321 2.96 -16.59 -1.55
C LEU A 321 2.34 -16.77 -2.94
N GLU A 322 2.25 -18.01 -3.43
CA GLU A 322 1.72 -18.32 -4.75
C GLU A 322 0.29 -17.82 -4.98
N LYS A 323 -0.52 -17.85 -3.93
CA LYS A 323 -1.94 -17.50 -3.93
C LYS A 323 -2.18 -16.61 -2.71
N ASN A 324 -3.16 -15.73 -2.80
CA ASN A 324 -3.68 -15.07 -1.61
C ASN A 324 -4.69 -15.96 -0.89
N ILE A 325 -5.13 -15.57 0.31
CA ILE A 325 -6.04 -16.40 1.12
C ILE A 325 -7.38 -16.64 0.41
N ARG A 326 -7.86 -15.68 -0.37
CA ARG A 326 -9.12 -15.76 -1.13
C ARG A 326 -9.00 -16.76 -2.28
N ALA A 327 -7.87 -16.76 -3.00
CA ALA A 327 -7.56 -17.72 -4.05
C ALA A 327 -7.38 -19.13 -3.48
N LEU A 328 -6.76 -19.25 -2.30
CA LEU A 328 -6.66 -20.53 -1.61
C LEU A 328 -8.06 -21.08 -1.24
N LYS A 329 -8.99 -20.20 -0.86
CA LYS A 329 -10.41 -20.52 -0.59
C LYS A 329 -11.27 -20.71 -1.85
N SER A 330 -10.68 -20.71 -3.04
CA SER A 330 -11.39 -20.83 -4.33
C SER A 330 -12.44 -19.75 -4.58
N GLU A 331 -12.22 -18.53 -4.07
CA GLU A 331 -13.08 -17.40 -4.40
C GLU A 331 -12.97 -17.02 -5.88
N ASN A 332 -14.07 -16.51 -6.46
CA ASN A 332 -14.17 -16.27 -7.90
C ASN A 332 -13.31 -15.09 -8.43
N ILE A 333 -13.01 -14.10 -7.58
CA ILE A 333 -12.23 -12.90 -7.92
C ILE A 333 -11.26 -12.59 -6.76
N PRO A 334 -10.25 -13.45 -6.55
CA PRO A 334 -9.44 -13.42 -5.34
C PRO A 334 -8.57 -12.17 -5.23
N TYR A 335 -8.13 -11.57 -6.34
CA TYR A 335 -7.34 -10.35 -6.37
C TYR A 335 -8.23 -9.11 -6.45
N SER A 336 -9.24 -9.09 -5.58
CA SER A 336 -10.10 -7.93 -5.32
C SER A 336 -10.03 -7.57 -3.83
N LYS A 337 -10.34 -6.33 -3.46
CA LYS A 337 -10.48 -5.86 -2.06
C LYS A 337 -9.32 -6.27 -1.11
N PRO A 338 -8.09 -5.77 -1.30
CA PRO A 338 -7.64 -4.88 -2.37
C PRO A 338 -7.19 -5.65 -3.62
N GLY A 339 -7.19 -4.98 -4.77
CA GLY A 339 -6.72 -5.51 -6.04
C GLY A 339 -7.54 -5.00 -7.22
N PHE A 340 -7.24 -5.50 -8.42
CA PHE A 340 -7.73 -4.96 -9.69
C PHE A 340 -8.79 -5.81 -10.38
N GLU A 341 -9.05 -7.04 -9.89
CA GLU A 341 -10.07 -7.91 -10.49
C GLU A 341 -11.49 -7.39 -10.29
N LYS A 342 -12.32 -7.58 -11.32
CA LYS A 342 -13.77 -7.40 -11.28
C LYS A 342 -14.49 -8.64 -11.79
N LYS A 343 -15.80 -8.71 -11.54
CA LYS A 343 -16.66 -9.79 -12.04
C LYS A 343 -16.76 -9.82 -13.58
N GLU A 344 -16.44 -8.70 -14.23
CA GLU A 344 -16.41 -8.61 -15.69
C GLU A 344 -15.29 -9.47 -16.26
N THR A 345 -15.58 -10.26 -17.30
CA THR A 345 -14.64 -11.24 -17.87
C THR A 345 -13.38 -10.60 -18.45
N SER A 346 -13.46 -9.37 -18.96
CA SER A 346 -12.32 -8.59 -19.47
C SER A 346 -11.35 -8.14 -18.35
N MET A 347 -11.79 -8.18 -17.09
CA MET A 347 -11.06 -7.71 -15.91
C MET A 347 -10.93 -8.81 -14.85
N LYS A 348 -10.94 -10.06 -15.28
CA LYS A 348 -10.81 -11.23 -14.42
C LYS A 348 -9.63 -12.07 -14.91
N LEU A 349 -8.79 -12.53 -13.98
CA LEU A 349 -7.69 -13.42 -14.31
C LEU A 349 -8.21 -14.81 -14.66
N GLU A 350 -7.63 -15.41 -15.70
CA GLU A 350 -7.91 -16.79 -16.10
C GLU A 350 -7.38 -17.80 -15.06
N GLU A 351 -6.30 -17.43 -14.36
CA GLU A 351 -5.59 -18.26 -13.42
C GLU A 351 -5.34 -17.50 -12.11
N CYS A 352 -5.31 -18.20 -10.99
CA CYS A 352 -5.13 -17.57 -9.67
C CYS A 352 -3.73 -17.77 -9.08
N SER A 353 -2.89 -18.61 -9.68
CA SER A 353 -1.53 -18.90 -9.20
C SER A 353 -0.53 -17.93 -9.80
N LEU A 354 0.27 -17.28 -8.95
CA LEU A 354 1.34 -16.38 -9.39
C LEU A 354 2.38 -17.05 -10.28
N PHE A 355 2.55 -18.38 -10.22
CA PHE A 355 3.42 -19.09 -11.17
C PHE A 355 2.93 -18.97 -12.62
N LYS A 356 1.64 -18.72 -12.83
CA LYS A 356 1.02 -18.59 -14.15
C LYS A 356 0.78 -17.13 -14.55
N ILE A 357 0.57 -16.24 -13.57
CA ILE A 357 0.16 -14.85 -13.81
C ILE A 357 1.25 -13.81 -13.51
N LEU A 358 2.48 -14.24 -13.20
CA LEU A 358 3.64 -13.34 -13.10
C LEU A 358 4.84 -13.93 -13.83
N LYS A 359 5.50 -13.08 -14.60
CA LYS A 359 6.78 -13.38 -15.23
C LYS A 359 7.88 -13.53 -14.17
N GLU A 360 8.79 -14.47 -14.39
CA GLU A 360 9.90 -14.75 -13.47
C GLU A 360 10.81 -13.54 -13.24
N SER A 361 11.06 -12.75 -14.30
CA SER A 361 11.82 -11.51 -14.21
C SER A 361 11.22 -10.50 -13.22
N THR A 362 9.88 -10.49 -13.07
CA THR A 362 9.15 -9.53 -12.25
C THR A 362 9.30 -9.79 -10.75
N TYR A 363 9.39 -11.05 -10.33
CA TYR A 363 9.50 -11.40 -8.91
C TYR A 363 10.91 -11.78 -8.47
N ASN A 364 11.79 -12.24 -9.35
CA ASN A 364 13.18 -12.55 -8.99
C ASN A 364 13.96 -11.28 -8.58
N VAL A 365 13.69 -10.15 -9.21
CA VAL A 365 14.23 -8.83 -8.84
C VAL A 365 13.08 -7.85 -8.75
N ILE A 366 12.70 -7.48 -7.53
CA ILE A 366 11.52 -6.63 -7.30
C ILE A 366 11.93 -5.16 -7.37
N ASN A 367 11.36 -4.45 -8.34
CA ASN A 367 11.58 -3.03 -8.57
C ASN A 367 10.33 -2.36 -9.18
N ALA A 368 10.40 -1.06 -9.46
CA ALA A 368 9.24 -0.29 -9.94
C ALA A 368 8.89 -0.50 -11.43
N ILE A 369 9.77 -1.11 -12.23
CA ILE A 369 9.64 -1.21 -13.70
C ILE A 369 8.25 -1.73 -14.15
N PRO A 370 7.69 -2.81 -13.57
CA PRO A 370 6.39 -3.34 -13.98
C PRO A 370 5.25 -2.32 -13.87
N ARG A 371 5.37 -1.34 -12.97
CA ARG A 371 4.38 -0.26 -12.82
C ARG A 371 4.65 0.92 -13.75
N LEU A 372 5.91 1.18 -14.08
CA LEU A 372 6.29 2.31 -14.92
C LEU A 372 6.07 2.04 -16.41
N VAL A 373 6.25 0.79 -16.85
CA VAL A 373 6.17 0.39 -18.24
C VAL A 373 5.01 -0.58 -18.42
N LYS A 374 4.13 -0.25 -19.38
CA LYS A 374 3.02 -1.12 -19.78
C LYS A 374 3.52 -2.22 -20.70
N SER A 375 3.09 -3.46 -20.48
CA SER A 375 3.29 -4.56 -21.41
C SER A 375 2.11 -4.64 -22.41
N THR A 376 2.37 -5.14 -23.62
CA THR A 376 1.37 -5.21 -24.71
C THR A 376 0.58 -6.53 -24.70
N GLU A 377 0.54 -7.25 -23.59
CA GLU A 377 -0.04 -8.60 -23.51
C GLU A 377 -1.52 -8.61 -23.08
N GLN A 378 -2.07 -9.81 -22.95
CA GLN A 378 -3.48 -10.05 -22.62
C GLN A 378 -3.75 -9.77 -21.13
N PRO A 379 -4.63 -8.81 -20.79
CA PRO A 379 -4.82 -8.35 -19.40
C PRO A 379 -5.41 -9.42 -18.47
N THR A 380 -5.99 -10.49 -19.00
CA THR A 380 -6.57 -11.60 -18.21
C THR A 380 -5.54 -12.67 -17.83
N LYS A 381 -4.29 -12.56 -18.29
CA LYS A 381 -3.25 -13.60 -18.10
C LYS A 381 -2.08 -13.16 -17.23
N ASP A 382 -1.85 -11.87 -17.08
CA ASP A 382 -0.75 -11.34 -16.28
C ASP A 382 -1.30 -10.33 -15.27
N LEU A 383 -0.85 -10.45 -14.02
CA LEU A 383 -1.32 -9.61 -12.91
C LEU A 383 -1.03 -8.14 -13.18
N VAL A 384 0.15 -7.81 -13.73
CA VAL A 384 0.59 -6.43 -13.99
C VAL A 384 -0.21 -5.81 -15.13
N ASP A 385 -0.42 -6.57 -16.20
CA ASP A 385 -1.20 -6.11 -17.34
C ASP A 385 -2.67 -5.91 -17.02
N LEU A 386 -3.23 -6.74 -16.12
CA LEU A 386 -4.56 -6.47 -15.54
C LEU A 386 -4.60 -5.11 -14.85
N GLU A 387 -3.59 -4.74 -14.05
CA GLU A 387 -3.60 -3.45 -13.34
C GLU A 387 -3.60 -2.27 -14.31
N HIS A 388 -2.72 -2.31 -15.32
CA HIS A 388 -2.65 -1.27 -16.34
C HIS A 388 -3.97 -1.16 -17.10
N TYR A 389 -4.53 -2.28 -17.56
CA TYR A 389 -5.81 -2.31 -18.27
C TYR A 389 -6.97 -1.80 -17.40
N ARG A 390 -7.02 -2.22 -16.14
CA ARG A 390 -8.07 -1.80 -15.19
C ARG A 390 -7.99 -0.30 -14.92
N LEU A 391 -6.80 0.26 -14.78
CA LEU A 391 -6.57 1.69 -14.60
C LEU A 391 -6.99 2.49 -15.84
N GLU A 392 -6.61 2.03 -17.04
CA GLU A 392 -7.00 2.66 -18.31
C GLU A 392 -8.50 2.68 -18.47
N SER A 393 -9.14 1.52 -18.37
CA SER A 393 -10.59 1.40 -18.51
C SER A 393 -11.36 2.23 -17.47
N GLU A 394 -10.84 2.39 -16.25
CA GLU A 394 -11.49 3.23 -15.25
C GLU A 394 -11.31 4.72 -15.53
N LEU A 395 -10.08 5.16 -15.82
CA LEU A 395 -9.76 6.58 -15.99
C LEU A 395 -10.22 7.14 -17.34
N GLU A 396 -10.46 6.31 -18.35
CA GLU A 396 -11.15 6.71 -19.58
C GLU A 396 -12.58 7.23 -19.30
N LYS A 397 -13.27 6.65 -18.31
CA LYS A 397 -14.61 7.11 -17.88
C LYS A 397 -14.54 8.50 -17.22
N SER A 398 -13.37 8.91 -16.74
CA SER A 398 -13.13 10.24 -16.18
C SER A 398 -12.94 11.33 -17.24
N SER A 399 -13.05 11.03 -18.54
CA SER A 399 -12.84 12.04 -19.60
C SER A 399 -13.97 13.07 -19.75
N GLU A 400 -15.09 12.91 -19.04
CA GLU A 400 -16.29 13.74 -19.19
C GLU A 400 -16.59 14.69 -18.03
N TRP A 401 -15.93 14.56 -16.87
CA TRP A 401 -16.32 15.34 -15.68
C TRP A 401 -16.01 16.83 -15.80
N ASN A 402 -15.08 17.23 -16.68
CA ASN A 402 -14.71 18.63 -16.91
C ASN A 402 -15.51 19.31 -18.04
N LYS A 403 -16.58 18.66 -18.57
CA LYS A 403 -17.40 19.21 -19.65
C LYS A 403 -18.68 19.85 -19.12
N GLY A 404 -18.91 21.11 -19.49
CA GLY A 404 -20.17 21.81 -19.25
C GLY A 404 -20.36 22.27 -17.79
N TRP A 405 -21.58 22.14 -17.27
CA TRP A 405 -22.00 22.59 -15.93
C TRP A 405 -21.99 21.45 -14.92
N SER A 406 -21.23 20.39 -15.18
CA SER A 406 -21.10 19.20 -14.34
C SER A 406 -20.76 19.56 -12.89
N ASP A 407 -19.83 20.49 -12.69
CA ASP A 407 -19.38 20.99 -11.38
C ASP A 407 -20.44 21.84 -10.63
N CYS A 408 -21.51 22.26 -11.31
CA CYS A 408 -22.65 22.93 -10.66
C CYS A 408 -23.64 21.93 -10.03
N THR A 409 -23.39 20.63 -10.20
CA THR A 409 -24.20 19.54 -9.64
C THR A 409 -23.31 18.55 -8.91
N ALA A 410 -23.90 17.66 -8.10
CA ALA A 410 -23.19 16.55 -7.47
C ALA A 410 -23.22 15.27 -8.33
N TYR A 411 -23.50 15.35 -9.64
CA TYR A 411 -23.74 14.17 -10.49
C TYR A 411 -22.55 13.20 -10.48
N PHE A 412 -21.33 13.70 -10.69
CA PHE A 412 -20.14 12.86 -10.75
C PHE A 412 -19.67 12.37 -9.37
N GLN A 413 -19.91 13.15 -8.32
CA GLN A 413 -19.67 12.74 -6.93
C GLN A 413 -20.60 11.58 -6.54
N ASN A 414 -21.85 11.58 -7.02
CA ASN A 414 -22.80 10.49 -6.77
C ASN A 414 -22.55 9.28 -7.69
N ARG A 415 -22.14 9.50 -8.94
CA ARG A 415 -21.83 8.42 -9.89
C ARG A 415 -20.53 7.69 -9.56
N PHE A 416 -19.52 8.43 -9.13
CA PHE A 416 -18.21 7.94 -8.74
C PHE A 416 -17.93 8.36 -7.30
N GLU A 417 -18.67 7.72 -6.39
CA GLU A 417 -18.63 8.00 -4.97
C GLU A 417 -17.28 7.63 -4.37
N PHE A 418 -16.63 8.62 -3.76
CA PHE A 418 -15.39 8.42 -3.02
C PHE A 418 -15.64 7.57 -1.78
N ARG A 419 -14.91 6.45 -1.66
CA ARG A 419 -15.01 5.48 -0.56
C ARG A 419 -16.41 4.88 -0.41
N ALA A 420 -17.09 4.59 -1.52
CA ALA A 420 -18.41 3.95 -1.53
C ALA A 420 -18.48 2.70 -0.60
N ASP A 421 -17.43 1.88 -0.60
CA ASP A 421 -17.31 0.66 0.23
C ASP A 421 -17.02 0.94 1.73
N GLU A 422 -16.67 2.17 2.14
CA GLU A 422 -16.36 2.51 3.54
C GLU A 422 -17.50 3.21 4.30
N THR A 423 -18.57 3.60 3.60
CA THR A 423 -19.67 4.45 4.13
C THR A 423 -20.44 3.87 5.32
N LYS A 424 -20.22 2.59 5.66
CA LYS A 424 -20.88 1.89 6.80
C LYS A 424 -20.00 1.64 8.03
N LYS A 425 -18.82 2.25 8.16
CA LYS A 425 -17.98 2.03 9.35
C LYS A 425 -18.43 2.91 10.51
N ALA A 426 -19.24 2.33 11.39
CA ALA A 426 -19.48 2.84 12.74
C ALA A 426 -18.14 3.17 13.43
N ASN A 427 -18.05 4.36 14.03
CA ASN A 427 -16.86 4.79 14.76
C ASN A 427 -16.98 4.34 16.21
N TYR A 428 -16.23 3.30 16.57
CA TYR A 428 -16.17 2.79 17.94
C TYR A 428 -15.02 3.42 18.73
N PHE A 429 -15.21 3.64 20.03
CA PHE A 429 -14.15 4.11 20.94
C PHE A 429 -14.32 3.51 22.34
N TYR A 430 -13.20 3.40 23.07
CA TYR A 430 -13.21 3.07 24.49
C TYR A 430 -13.40 4.36 25.30
N TRP A 431 -14.31 4.33 26.26
CA TRP A 431 -14.60 5.45 27.15
C TRP A 431 -14.63 4.98 28.61
N TYR A 432 -14.05 5.79 29.48
CA TYR A 432 -14.13 5.64 30.93
C TYR A 432 -15.25 6.54 31.41
N GLU A 433 -16.32 5.97 31.97
CA GLU A 433 -17.44 6.76 32.49
C GLU A 433 -17.03 7.57 33.71
N ASP A 434 -16.31 6.93 34.64
CA ASP A 434 -15.76 7.57 35.85
C ASP A 434 -14.30 7.13 36.13
N GLU A 435 -13.57 7.93 36.93
CA GLU A 435 -12.22 7.60 37.36
C GLU A 435 -12.21 6.29 38.18
N GLY A 436 -11.43 5.31 37.73
CA GLY A 436 -11.31 3.99 38.38
C GLY A 436 -12.20 2.90 37.80
N GLU A 437 -13.07 3.21 36.84
CA GLU A 437 -13.89 2.20 36.16
C GLU A 437 -13.15 1.52 35.00
N SER A 438 -13.67 0.37 34.57
CA SER A 438 -13.21 -0.31 33.35
C SER A 438 -13.77 0.38 32.12
N PRO A 439 -12.98 0.55 31.05
CA PRO A 439 -13.46 1.23 29.85
C PRO A 439 -14.52 0.39 29.14
N LYS A 440 -15.59 1.04 28.66
CA LYS A 440 -16.63 0.41 27.83
C LYS A 440 -16.50 0.86 26.38
N ILE A 441 -17.05 0.06 25.45
CA ILE A 441 -17.03 0.38 24.02
C ILE A 441 -18.31 1.15 23.68
N TYR A 442 -18.12 2.28 23.00
CA TYR A 442 -19.18 3.19 22.57
C TYR A 442 -19.17 3.38 21.06
N GLU A 443 -20.36 3.53 20.49
CA GLU A 443 -20.54 3.98 19.11
C GLU A 443 -20.77 5.50 19.06
N ARG A 444 -20.03 6.20 18.19
CA ARG A 444 -20.02 7.66 18.10
C ARG A 444 -21.34 8.29 17.65
N GLU A 445 -22.11 7.61 16.79
CA GLU A 445 -23.32 8.20 16.22
C GLU A 445 -24.49 8.16 17.21
N ASP A 446 -24.61 7.09 18.01
CA ASP A 446 -25.75 6.90 18.91
C ASP A 446 -25.43 7.06 20.41
N LYS A 447 -24.14 7.22 20.79
CA LYS A 447 -23.68 7.18 22.21
C LYS A 447 -24.22 5.97 22.98
N ARG A 448 -24.56 4.90 22.27
CA ARG A 448 -25.03 3.65 22.87
C ARG A 448 -23.83 2.87 23.42
N VAL A 449 -24.00 2.34 24.63
CA VAL A 449 -23.07 1.37 25.22
C VAL A 449 -23.28 0.03 24.51
N LEU A 450 -22.20 -0.54 23.98
CA LEU A 450 -22.23 -1.89 23.38
C LEU A 450 -21.88 -2.92 24.45
N SER A 451 -22.71 -3.95 24.56
CA SER A 451 -22.52 -5.11 25.43
C SER A 451 -21.71 -6.21 24.73
N GLN A 452 -21.19 -7.20 25.47
CA GLN A 452 -20.54 -8.37 24.86
C GLN A 452 -21.48 -9.19 23.95
N ASP A 453 -22.80 -9.08 24.18
CA ASP A 453 -23.83 -9.75 23.39
C ASP A 453 -24.17 -8.98 22.10
N ASP A 454 -23.81 -7.70 22.00
CA ASP A 454 -23.81 -6.95 20.74
C ASP A 454 -22.61 -7.47 19.91
N ARG A 455 -22.79 -8.66 19.32
CA ARG A 455 -21.78 -9.27 18.48
C ARG A 455 -21.32 -8.27 17.43
N PHE A 456 -20.02 -8.22 17.18
CA PHE A 456 -19.41 -7.58 16.03
C PHE A 456 -19.76 -8.33 14.73
N GLU A 457 -21.02 -8.69 14.53
CA GLU A 457 -21.52 -9.24 13.27
C GLU A 457 -21.60 -8.07 12.28
N ARG A 458 -20.66 -8.05 11.33
CA ARG A 458 -20.83 -7.27 10.11
C ARG A 458 -21.91 -7.94 9.29
N ASP A 459 -22.97 -7.19 8.96
CA ASP A 459 -23.81 -7.46 7.78
C ASP A 459 -22.96 -7.57 6.51
#